data_AF-A0A942N9X2-F1
#
_entry.id   AF-A0A942N9X2-F1
#
_cell.length_a   1.000
_cell.length_b   1.000
_cell.length_c   1.000
_cell.angle_alpha   90.00
_cell.angle_beta   90.00
_cell.angle_gamma   90.00
#
_symmetry.space_group_name_H-M   'P 1'
#
loop_
_entity.id
_entity.type
_entity.pdbx_description
1 polymer ?
#
loop_
_entity_poly.entity_id
_entity_poly.type
_entity_poly.pdbx_seq_one_letter_code
_entity_poly.pdbx_strand_id
1 'polypeptide(L)' 'MSKLRKNFSDKEWQDCCGKMCDDCKVALAYRKRYGKKEGSLKLKKDKKKYN' A
#
# COMPACT_ATOMS: atom_id res chain seq x y z
N MET A 1 -9.70 -7.18 3.33
CA MET A 1 -8.28 -6.97 2.98
C MET A 1 -8.09 -7.27 1.52
N SER A 2 -7.42 -6.39 0.77
CA SER A 2 -6.99 -6.69 -0.59
C SER A 2 -6.07 -7.92 -0.60
N LYS A 3 -6.20 -8.76 -1.63
CA LYS A 3 -5.24 -9.85 -1.92
C LYS A 3 -3.81 -9.32 -2.05
N LEU A 4 -3.65 -8.04 -2.43
CA LEU A 4 -2.33 -7.42 -2.57
C LEU A 4 -1.62 -7.27 -1.23
N ARG A 5 -2.31 -6.87 -0.16
CA ARG A 5 -1.71 -6.78 1.18
C ARG A 5 -1.08 -8.11 1.59
N LYS A 6 -1.76 -9.24 1.35
CA LYS A 6 -1.22 -10.57 1.69
C LYS A 6 0.14 -10.89 1.07
N ASN A 7 0.56 -10.15 0.03
CA ASN A 7 1.87 -10.30 -0.61
C ASN A 7 2.99 -9.50 0.07
N PHE A 8 2.70 -8.72 1.11
CA PHE A 8 3.65 -7.87 1.81
C PHE A 8 3.67 -8.19 3.30
N SER A 9 4.86 -8.20 3.88
CA SER A 9 5.04 -8.42 5.32
C SER A 9 4.53 -7.24 6.13
N ASP A 10 4.16 -7.45 7.41
CA ASP A 10 3.80 -6.36 8.33
C ASP A 10 4.86 -5.27 8.40
N LYS A 11 6.15 -5.66 8.39
CA LYS A 11 7.27 -4.73 8.32
C LYS A 11 7.21 -3.86 7.07
N GLU A 12 7.10 -4.46 5.88
CA GLU A 12 6.96 -3.70 4.64
C GLU A 12 5.71 -2.81 4.67
N TRP A 13 4.66 -3.23 5.38
CA TRP A 13 3.42 -2.46 5.45
C TRP A 13 3.48 -1.26 6.40
N GLN A 14 4.18 -1.42 7.52
CA GLN A 14 4.46 -0.34 8.46
C GLN A 14 5.49 0.65 7.92
N ASP A 15 6.55 0.15 7.28
CA ASP A 15 7.59 0.95 6.62
C ASP A 15 6.99 1.79 5.48
N CYS A 16 6.02 1.20 4.78
CA CYS A 16 5.20 1.85 3.76
C CYS A 16 4.15 2.80 4.32
N CYS A 17 4.54 3.78 5.15
CA CYS A 17 3.69 4.92 5.45
C CYS A 17 4.35 6.06 6.25
N GLY A 18 5.67 6.22 6.14
CA GLY A 18 6.36 7.44 6.54
C GLY A 18 6.41 8.48 5.40
N LYS A 19 7.28 9.48 5.53
CA LYS A 19 7.53 10.56 4.54
C LYS A 19 7.79 10.07 3.10
N MET A 20 8.07 8.78 2.87
CA MET A 20 8.47 8.20 1.57
C MET A 20 7.48 7.18 1.00
N CYS A 21 6.18 7.40 1.17
CA CYS A 21 5.16 6.51 0.60
C CYS A 21 5.19 6.46 -0.95
N ASP A 22 5.86 7.42 -1.61
CA ASP A 22 6.04 7.42 -3.07
C ASP A 22 7.04 6.36 -3.59
N ASP A 23 8.07 6.03 -2.79
CA ASP A 23 9.10 5.02 -3.13
C ASP A 23 8.82 3.63 -2.53
N CYS A 24 7.78 3.52 -1.70
CA CYS A 24 7.43 2.27 -1.09
C CYS A 24 7.03 1.20 -2.14
N LYS A 25 7.67 0.02 -2.07
CA LYS A 25 7.32 -1.15 -2.91
C LYS A 25 5.85 -1.51 -2.88
N VAL A 26 5.21 -1.40 -1.71
CA VAL A 26 3.79 -1.69 -1.59
C VAL A 26 2.93 -0.62 -2.26
N ALA A 27 3.26 0.67 -2.08
CA ALA A 27 2.57 1.74 -2.77
C ALA A 27 2.74 1.65 -4.29
N LEU A 28 3.94 1.34 -4.76
CA LEU A 28 4.24 1.06 -6.16
C LEU A 28 3.42 -0.12 -6.69
N ALA A 29 3.31 -1.22 -5.95
CA ALA A 29 2.51 -2.36 -6.36
C ALA A 29 1.02 -2.02 -6.46
N TYR A 30 0.49 -1.25 -5.50
CA TYR A 30 -0.89 -0.76 -5.55
C TYR A 30 -1.11 0.19 -6.74
N ARG A 31 -0.17 1.11 -7.00
CA ARG A 31 -0.20 2.03 -8.14
C ARG A 31 -0.08 1.31 -9.48
N LYS A 32 0.76 0.27 -9.57
CA LYS A 32 0.94 -0.55 -10.77
C LYS A 32 -0.30 -1.38 -11.08
N ARG A 33 -1.00 -1.87 -10.05
CA ARG A 33 -2.19 -2.71 -10.23
C ARG A 33 -3.48 -1.92 -10.47
N TYR A 34 -3.63 -0.79 -9.80
CA TYR A 34 -4.89 -0.02 -9.80
C TYR A 34 -4.75 1.38 -10.41
N GLY A 35 -3.56 1.78 -10.86
CA GLY A 35 -3.28 3.14 -11.33
C GLY A 35 -2.80 4.08 -10.21
N LYS A 36 -2.11 5.17 -10.57
CA LYS A 36 -1.40 6.04 -9.61
C LYS A 36 -2.32 6.63 -8.52
N LYS A 37 -3.47 7.18 -8.93
CA LYS A 37 -4.49 7.75 -8.02
C LYS A 37 -5.26 6.66 -7.26
N GLU A 38 -5.85 5.72 -7.98
CA GLU A 38 -6.69 4.66 -7.39
C GLU A 38 -5.90 3.71 -6.49
N GLY A 39 -4.67 3.36 -6.88
CA GLY A 39 -3.76 2.55 -6.07
C GLY A 39 -3.42 3.22 -4.75
N SER A 40 -3.13 4.53 -4.76
CA SER A 40 -2.87 5.30 -3.54
C SER A 40 -4.11 5.38 -2.63
N LEU A 41 -5.31 5.50 -3.21
CA LEU A 41 -6.58 5.46 -2.48
C LEU A 41 -6.88 4.08 -1.87
N LYS A 42 -6.69 3.01 -2.63
CA LYS A 42 -6.87 1.62 -2.17
C LYS A 42 -5.87 1.28 -1.06
N LEU A 43 -4.60 1.66 -1.23
CA LEU A 43 -3.56 1.57 -0.21
C LEU A 43 -4.00 2.20 1.11
N LYS A 44 -4.43 3.47 1.07
CA LYS A 44 -4.94 4.17 2.27
C LYS A 44 -6.14 3.48 2.89
N LYS A 45 -7.10 3.00 2.07
CA LYS A 45 -8.29 2.28 2.54
C LYS A 45 -7.93 0.94 3.21
N ASP A 46 -7.06 0.15 2.60
CA ASP A 46 -6.59 -1.12 3.19
C ASP A 46 -5.81 -0.89 4.48
N LYS A 47 -5.01 0.19 4.56
CA LYS A 47 -4.28 0.55 5.78
C LYS A 47 -5.20 0.98 6.92
N LYS A 48 -6.20 1.81 6.63
CA LYS A 48 -7.26 2.18 7.61
C LYS A 48 -8.04 0.98 8.15
N LYS A 49 -8.06 -0.13 7.41
CA LYS A 49 -8.79 -1.35 7.78
C LYS A 49 -7.94 -2.33 8.60
N TYR A 50 -6.66 -2.02 8.78
CA TYR A 50 -5.65 -2.85 9.44
C TYR A 50 -5.12 -2.24 10.76
N ASN A 51 -5.52 -0.99 11.04
CA ASN A 51 -5.16 -0.22 12.23
C ASN A 51 -6.44 0.13 12.99
#